data_AF-A0A0C9R0Z0-F1
#
_entry.id   AF-A0A0C9R0Z0-F1
#
_cell.length_a   1.000
_cell.length_b   1.000
_cell.length_c   1.000
_cell.angle_alpha   90.00
_cell.angle_beta   90.00
_cell.angle_gamma   90.00
#
_symmetry.space_group_name_H-M   'P 1'
#
loop_
_entity.id
_entity.type
_entity.pdbx_description
1 polymer ?
#
loop_
_entity_poly.entity_id
_entity_poly.type
_entity_poly.pdbx_seq_one_letter_code
_entity_poly.pdbx_strand_id
1 'polypeptide(L)'
;AAIVINNPSNPCGSVFSRNHLLDILQVAARFHVPIIADEIYEHMVFPGRTYYSLASLSNEVPILSCSGLTKRFLVPGWRMGWIIIHDRQNILDKEIRQGLQRLSQRIIGSNTIVQGALPKILQNTPQRFYDDTITILQNHSKLIYDLIEKVPGLKPIMPDGAMYMMVCIDLESFPEFNSEVDFVRHLLMEESVFCLPGEVS
;
A
#
# COMPACT_ATOMS: atom_id res chain seq x y z
N ALA A 1 9.87 5.13 18.53
CA ALA A 1 10.30 4.73 17.17
C ALA A 1 9.59 3.44 16.80
N ALA A 2 9.35 3.19 15.52
CA ALA A 2 8.63 2.02 15.01
C ALA A 2 9.21 1.60 13.65
N ILE A 3 9.01 0.34 13.26
CA ILE A 3 9.21 -0.11 11.88
C ILE A 3 7.92 0.16 11.12
N VAL A 4 8.01 0.75 9.92
CA VAL A 4 6.85 0.97 9.04
C VAL A 4 6.91 -0.04 7.92
N ILE A 5 5.81 -0.75 7.70
CA ILE A 5 5.64 -1.70 6.60
C ILE A 5 4.43 -1.26 5.78
N ASN A 6 4.59 -1.15 4.47
CA ASN A 6 3.49 -0.87 3.55
C ASN A 6 3.26 -2.09 2.65
N ASN A 7 2.19 -2.83 2.89
CA ASN A 7 1.91 -4.09 2.20
C ASN A 7 0.40 -4.34 2.06
N PRO A 8 -0.16 -4.48 0.84
CA PRO A 8 0.51 -4.33 -0.46
C PRO A 8 1.11 -2.94 -0.70
N SER A 9 2.20 -2.88 -1.48
CA SER A 9 3.05 -1.69 -1.57
C SER A 9 2.58 -0.65 -2.59
N ASN A 10 2.62 0.61 -2.20
CA ASN A 10 2.81 1.78 -3.07
C ASN A 10 4.24 2.31 -2.81
N PRO A 11 5.09 2.50 -3.83
CA PRO A 11 4.83 2.44 -5.28
C PRO A 11 5.03 1.07 -5.95
N CYS A 12 5.55 0.07 -5.24
CA CYS A 12 6.08 -1.13 -5.88
C CYS A 12 5.01 -2.09 -6.46
N GLY A 13 3.76 -2.02 -5.98
CA GLY A 13 2.71 -2.98 -6.33
C GLY A 13 2.96 -4.40 -5.82
N SER A 14 3.94 -4.58 -4.92
CA SER A 14 4.34 -5.87 -4.38
C SER A 14 3.38 -6.36 -3.28
N VAL A 15 3.27 -7.68 -3.17
CA VAL A 15 2.54 -8.36 -2.10
C VAL A 15 3.49 -9.32 -1.41
N PHE A 16 3.79 -9.06 -0.15
CA PHE A 16 4.79 -9.83 0.59
C PHE A 16 4.32 -11.27 0.86
N SER A 17 5.25 -12.21 0.65
CA SER A 17 5.01 -13.60 0.99
C SER A 17 4.89 -13.78 2.50
N ARG A 18 4.20 -14.86 2.91
CA ARG A 18 4.07 -15.22 4.32
C ARG A 18 5.44 -15.33 5.03
N ASN A 19 6.43 -15.94 4.37
CA ASN A 19 7.76 -16.12 4.95
C ASN A 19 8.47 -14.78 5.15
N HIS A 20 8.39 -13.88 4.16
CA HIS A 20 8.99 -12.56 4.29
C HIS A 20 8.37 -11.74 5.43
N LEU A 21 7.03 -11.81 5.60
CA LEU A 21 6.34 -11.17 6.72
C LEU A 21 6.79 -11.76 8.08
N LEU A 22 7.05 -13.07 8.16
CA LEU A 22 7.58 -13.69 9.37
C LEU A 22 9.01 -13.26 9.66
N ASP A 23 9.86 -13.11 8.65
CA ASP A 23 11.23 -12.60 8.82
C ASP A 23 11.23 -11.16 9.37
N ILE A 24 10.34 -10.30 8.85
CA ILE A 24 10.14 -8.94 9.38
C ILE A 24 9.72 -8.98 10.86
N LEU A 25 8.75 -9.84 11.21
CA LEU A 25 8.30 -10.00 12.59
C LEU A 25 9.44 -10.48 13.49
N GLN A 26 10.28 -11.41 13.03
CA GLN A 26 11.43 -11.89 13.79
C GLN A 26 12.43 -10.77 14.09
N VAL A 27 12.69 -9.88 13.12
CA VAL A 27 13.55 -8.70 13.32
C VAL A 27 12.91 -7.76 14.34
N ALA A 28 11.64 -7.41 14.17
CA ALA A 28 10.92 -6.52 15.07
C ALA A 28 10.90 -7.04 16.52
N ALA A 29 10.67 -8.35 16.70
CA ALA A 29 10.71 -9.02 17.98
C ALA A 29 12.11 -8.96 18.61
N ARG A 30 13.16 -9.31 17.85
CA ARG A 30 14.55 -9.28 18.33
C ARG A 30 14.97 -7.91 18.87
N PHE A 31 14.51 -6.84 18.22
CA PHE A 31 14.83 -5.46 18.62
C PHE A 31 13.78 -4.80 19.51
N HIS A 32 12.70 -5.51 19.86
CA HIS A 32 11.58 -5.01 20.68
C HIS A 32 10.97 -3.71 20.11
N VAL A 33 10.83 -3.64 18.78
CA VAL A 33 10.31 -2.45 18.09
C VAL A 33 8.88 -2.72 17.60
N PRO A 34 7.90 -1.83 17.89
CA PRO A 34 6.54 -1.98 17.36
C PRO A 34 6.52 -1.77 15.85
N ILE A 35 5.51 -2.34 15.18
CA ILE A 35 5.30 -2.14 13.75
C ILE A 35 4.06 -1.28 13.51
N ILE A 36 4.18 -0.32 12.61
CA ILE A 36 3.04 0.35 11.96
C ILE A 36 2.87 -0.30 10.60
N ALA A 37 1.78 -1.04 10.42
CA ALA A 37 1.46 -1.72 9.18
C ALA A 37 0.46 -0.85 8.39
N ASP A 38 0.92 -0.20 7.33
CA ASP A 38 0.04 0.42 6.35
C ASP A 38 -0.49 -0.66 5.40
N GLU A 39 -1.73 -1.06 5.66
CA GLU A 39 -2.47 -2.10 4.95
C GLU A 39 -3.65 -1.47 4.17
N ILE A 40 -3.53 -0.21 3.70
CA ILE A 40 -4.60 0.49 2.96
C ILE A 40 -5.01 -0.22 1.66
N TYR A 41 -4.13 -1.05 1.11
CA TYR A 41 -4.35 -1.90 -0.06
C TYR A 41 -4.74 -3.34 0.30
N GLU A 42 -5.12 -3.62 1.56
CA GLU A 42 -5.53 -4.96 1.97
C GLU A 42 -6.60 -5.55 1.03
N HIS A 43 -6.45 -6.83 0.72
CA HIS A 43 -7.27 -7.56 -0.25
C HIS A 43 -7.23 -7.05 -1.70
N MET A 44 -6.48 -5.99 -2.02
CA MET A 44 -6.22 -5.59 -3.41
C MET A 44 -5.05 -6.37 -4.01
N VAL A 45 -5.22 -7.69 -4.14
CA VAL A 45 -4.19 -8.62 -4.62
C VAL A 45 -4.66 -9.38 -5.85
N PHE A 46 -3.77 -9.63 -6.78
CA PHE A 46 -4.10 -10.33 -8.02
C PHE A 46 -4.24 -11.85 -7.82
N PRO A 47 -5.03 -12.55 -8.67
CA PRO A 47 -5.15 -14.00 -8.64
C PRO A 47 -3.81 -14.72 -8.61
N GLY A 48 -3.71 -15.77 -7.78
CA GLY A 48 -2.48 -16.54 -7.55
C GLY A 48 -1.61 -15.99 -6.42
N ARG A 49 -1.94 -14.83 -5.87
CA ARG A 49 -1.32 -14.26 -4.67
C ARG A 49 -2.26 -14.29 -3.49
N THR A 50 -1.69 -14.25 -2.28
CA THR A 50 -2.46 -14.26 -1.03
C THR A 50 -2.01 -13.12 -0.17
N TYR A 51 -2.98 -12.29 0.24
CA TYR A 51 -2.77 -11.28 1.26
C TYR A 51 -2.77 -11.92 2.65
N TYR A 52 -1.78 -11.58 3.45
CA TYR A 52 -1.75 -11.87 4.89
C TYR A 52 -1.66 -10.54 5.62
N SER A 53 -2.62 -10.25 6.49
CA SER A 53 -2.44 -9.16 7.44
C SER A 53 -1.27 -9.50 8.36
N LEU A 54 -0.32 -8.57 8.51
CA LEU A 54 0.87 -8.77 9.33
C LEU A 54 0.51 -9.10 10.77
N ALA A 55 -0.55 -8.45 11.29
CA ALA A 55 -1.06 -8.68 12.63
C ALA A 55 -1.60 -10.10 12.84
N SER A 56 -2.13 -10.75 11.80
CA SER A 56 -2.61 -12.14 11.87
C SER A 56 -1.49 -13.16 12.05
N LEU A 57 -0.27 -12.80 11.66
CA LEU A 57 0.93 -13.65 11.76
C LEU A 57 1.74 -13.38 13.04
N SER A 58 1.47 -12.26 13.73
CA SER A 58 2.20 -11.87 14.95
C SER A 58 1.62 -12.52 16.20
N ASN A 59 2.50 -13.12 17.00
CA ASN A 59 2.20 -13.66 18.33
C ASN A 59 2.63 -12.74 19.49
N GLU A 60 3.63 -11.88 19.27
CA GLU A 60 4.25 -11.07 20.33
C GLU A 60 4.45 -9.61 19.93
N VAL A 61 4.78 -9.33 18.67
CA VAL A 61 5.09 -7.97 18.22
C VAL A 61 3.82 -7.11 18.20
N PRO A 62 3.78 -5.97 18.91
CA PRO A 62 2.66 -5.06 18.87
C PRO A 62 2.58 -4.34 17.52
N ILE A 63 1.38 -4.33 16.92
CA ILE A 63 1.15 -3.79 15.59
C ILE A 63 0.00 -2.77 15.62
N LEU A 64 0.24 -1.62 15.00
CA LEU A 64 -0.79 -0.65 14.63
C LEU A 64 -1.07 -0.81 13.14
N SER A 65 -2.19 -1.44 12.77
CA SER A 65 -2.60 -1.57 11.37
C SER A 65 -3.42 -0.35 10.95
N CYS A 66 -3.06 0.26 9.83
CA CYS A 66 -3.75 1.39 9.22
C CYS A 66 -4.47 0.92 7.95
N SER A 67 -5.78 1.18 7.85
CA SER A 67 -6.58 0.86 6.66
C SER A 67 -7.74 1.86 6.52
N GLY A 68 -8.57 1.72 5.48
CA GLY A 68 -9.66 2.66 5.20
C GLY A 68 -10.43 2.38 3.92
N LEU A 69 -11.40 3.24 3.63
CA LEU A 69 -12.24 3.12 2.43
C LEU A 69 -11.54 3.62 1.15
N THR A 70 -10.43 4.34 1.31
CA THR A 70 -9.77 5.14 0.26
C THR A 70 -9.51 4.38 -1.04
N LYS A 71 -8.97 3.15 -0.95
CA LYS A 71 -8.48 2.40 -2.11
C LYS A 71 -9.41 1.26 -2.47
N ARG A 72 -9.67 0.34 -1.53
CA ARG A 72 -10.52 -0.83 -1.75
C ARG A 72 -11.97 -0.48 -2.13
N PHE A 73 -12.49 0.65 -1.68
CA PHE A 73 -13.85 1.11 -1.99
C PHE A 73 -13.89 2.29 -2.96
N LEU A 74 -12.75 2.68 -3.55
CA LEU A 74 -12.64 3.72 -4.58
C LEU A 74 -13.25 5.09 -4.20
N VAL A 75 -13.20 5.45 -2.91
CA VAL A 75 -13.73 6.73 -2.38
C VAL A 75 -12.68 7.56 -1.63
N PRO A 76 -11.52 7.88 -2.24
CA PRO A 76 -10.42 8.56 -1.55
C PRO A 76 -10.81 9.95 -0.99
N GLY A 77 -11.78 10.62 -1.61
CA GLY A 77 -12.29 11.92 -1.18
C GLY A 77 -13.17 11.88 0.08
N TRP A 78 -13.64 10.72 0.53
CA TRP A 78 -14.52 10.60 1.70
C TRP A 78 -13.78 10.66 3.03
N ARG A 79 -12.43 10.56 3.00
CA ARG A 79 -11.54 10.76 4.15
C ARG A 79 -11.90 9.89 5.37
N MET A 80 -12.16 8.59 5.13
CA MET A 80 -12.46 7.61 6.16
C MET A 80 -11.38 6.52 6.22
N GLY A 81 -10.72 6.44 7.37
CA GLY A 81 -9.74 5.41 7.70
C GLY A 81 -9.77 5.10 9.18
N TRP A 82 -8.99 4.11 9.59
CA TRP A 82 -8.94 3.63 10.96
C TRP A 82 -7.57 3.07 11.32
N ILE A 83 -7.32 3.02 12.62
CA ILE A 83 -6.18 2.32 13.23
C ILE A 83 -6.74 1.16 14.03
N ILE A 84 -6.23 -0.05 13.78
CA ILE A 84 -6.51 -1.24 14.58
C ILE A 84 -5.29 -1.53 15.45
N ILE A 85 -5.50 -1.61 16.75
CA ILE A 85 -4.43 -1.84 17.73
C ILE A 85 -4.38 -3.35 18.03
N HIS A 86 -3.37 -4.02 17.49
CA HIS A 86 -3.07 -5.43 17.73
C HIS A 86 -2.00 -5.56 18.80
N ASP A 87 -2.46 -5.64 20.04
CA ASP A 87 -1.61 -5.66 21.23
C ASP A 87 -1.69 -7.03 21.90
N ARG A 88 -0.78 -7.94 21.52
CA ARG A 88 -0.86 -9.36 21.90
C ARG A 88 -0.54 -9.62 23.37
N GLN A 89 0.32 -8.80 23.97
CA GLN A 89 0.87 -9.01 25.31
C GLN A 89 0.71 -7.79 26.23
N ASN A 90 -0.21 -6.87 25.90
CA ASN A 90 -0.35 -5.58 26.59
C ASN A 90 0.98 -4.78 26.63
N ILE A 91 1.79 -4.91 25.58
CA ILE A 91 3.07 -4.19 25.43
C ILE A 91 2.76 -2.72 25.10
N LEU A 92 1.70 -2.48 24.33
CA LEU A 92 1.21 -1.12 24.12
C LEU A 92 0.44 -0.68 25.37
N ASP A 93 1.18 -0.14 26.32
CA ASP A 93 0.63 0.38 27.58
C ASP A 93 -0.53 1.36 27.32
N LYS A 94 -1.36 1.57 28.35
CA LYS A 94 -2.46 2.53 28.37
C LYS A 94 -2.05 3.90 27.85
N GLU A 95 -0.78 4.29 28.05
CA GLU A 95 -0.22 5.53 27.53
C GLU A 95 -0.30 5.67 26.00
N ILE A 96 -0.04 4.60 25.23
CA ILE A 96 -0.13 4.64 23.75
C ILE A 96 -1.58 4.84 23.32
N ARG A 97 -2.52 4.11 23.94
CA ARG A 97 -3.95 4.23 23.65
C ARG A 97 -4.48 5.63 23.99
N GLN A 98 -4.08 6.16 25.15
CA GLN A 98 -4.41 7.52 25.55
C GLN A 98 -3.76 8.56 24.64
N GLY A 99 -2.52 8.34 24.21
CA GLY A 99 -1.81 9.20 23.26
C GLY A 99 -2.57 9.30 21.94
N LEU A 100 -2.98 8.16 21.37
CA LEU A 100 -3.81 8.12 20.16
C LEU A 100 -5.13 8.87 20.35
N GLN A 101 -5.82 8.69 21.48
CA GLN A 101 -7.07 9.41 21.78
C GLN A 101 -6.86 10.92 21.93
N ARG A 102 -5.80 11.36 22.61
CA ARG A 102 -5.47 12.80 22.74
C ARG A 102 -5.15 13.42 21.37
N LEU A 103 -4.43 12.69 20.52
CA LEU A 103 -4.13 13.15 19.17
C LEU A 103 -5.38 13.22 18.29
N SER A 104 -6.29 12.25 18.39
CA SER A 104 -7.54 12.26 17.60
C SER A 104 -8.44 13.44 17.96
N GLN A 105 -8.43 13.90 19.21
CA GLN A 105 -9.19 15.06 19.67
C GLN A 105 -8.75 16.39 19.04
N ARG A 106 -7.54 16.48 18.46
CA ARG A 106 -7.08 17.71 17.78
C ARG A 106 -7.81 17.99 16.47
N ILE A 107 -8.26 16.95 15.76
CA ILE A 107 -8.88 17.05 14.43
C ILE A 107 -10.35 16.58 14.48
N ILE A 108 -10.78 15.96 15.58
CA ILE A 108 -12.17 15.49 15.82
C ILE A 108 -12.59 14.38 14.82
N GLY A 109 -11.61 13.68 14.23
CA GLY A 109 -11.84 12.48 13.42
C GLY A 109 -12.47 12.73 12.04
N SER A 110 -12.98 11.65 11.44
CA SER A 110 -13.57 11.65 10.09
C SER A 110 -15.02 12.15 10.08
N ASN A 111 -15.55 12.45 8.89
CA ASN A 111 -16.93 12.92 8.72
C ASN A 111 -17.97 11.91 9.27
N THR A 112 -18.95 12.42 10.02
CA THR A 112 -19.97 11.61 10.73
C THR A 112 -20.94 10.88 9.80
N ILE A 113 -21.23 11.41 8.60
CA ILE A 113 -22.10 10.74 7.62
C ILE A 113 -21.42 9.44 7.17
N VAL A 114 -20.13 9.50 6.85
CA VAL A 114 -19.37 8.31 6.43
C VAL A 114 -19.20 7.32 7.58
N GLN A 115 -18.97 7.80 8.82
CA GLN A 115 -18.95 6.94 10.00
C GLN A 115 -20.28 6.18 10.18
N GLY A 116 -21.42 6.86 10.03
CA GLY A 116 -22.74 6.23 10.12
C GLY A 116 -23.06 5.26 8.98
N ALA A 117 -22.49 5.48 7.80
CA ALA A 117 -22.63 4.59 6.64
C ALA A 117 -21.69 3.37 6.69
N LEU A 118 -20.57 3.46 7.42
CA LEU A 118 -19.48 2.48 7.39
C LEU A 118 -19.96 1.02 7.61
N PRO A 119 -20.79 0.68 8.62
CA PRO A 119 -21.22 -0.70 8.81
C PRO A 119 -21.94 -1.29 7.59
N LYS A 120 -22.80 -0.49 6.94
CA LYS A 120 -23.52 -0.91 5.74
C LYS A 120 -22.59 -1.03 4.53
N ILE A 121 -21.61 -0.13 4.40
CA ILE A 121 -20.59 -0.22 3.35
C ILE A 121 -19.81 -1.53 3.49
N LEU A 122 -19.31 -1.83 4.69
CA LEU A 122 -18.52 -3.05 4.93
C LEU A 122 -19.33 -4.33 4.75
N GLN A 123 -20.61 -4.34 5.13
CA GLN A 123 -21.45 -5.54 5.09
C GLN A 123 -22.10 -5.79 3.71
N ASN A 124 -22.51 -4.73 3.01
CA ASN A 124 -23.42 -4.85 1.86
C ASN A 124 -22.75 -4.61 0.51
N THR A 125 -21.49 -4.16 0.46
CA THR A 125 -20.78 -4.09 -0.82
C THR A 125 -20.62 -5.50 -1.40
N PRO A 126 -21.17 -5.77 -2.59
CA PRO A 126 -21.20 -7.12 -3.14
C PRO A 126 -19.81 -7.56 -3.59
N GLN A 127 -19.49 -8.85 -3.43
CA GLN A 127 -18.16 -9.40 -3.75
C GLN A 127 -17.72 -9.06 -5.19
N ARG A 128 -18.65 -9.09 -6.15
CA ARG A 128 -18.40 -8.71 -7.55
C ARG A 128 -17.72 -7.34 -7.71
N PHE A 129 -18.03 -6.37 -6.85
CA PHE A 129 -17.42 -5.04 -6.93
C PHE A 129 -15.90 -5.12 -6.72
N TYR A 130 -15.46 -5.95 -5.77
CA TYR A 130 -14.04 -6.18 -5.53
C TYR A 130 -13.43 -6.99 -6.67
N ASP A 131 -14.06 -8.09 -7.07
CA ASP A 131 -13.54 -8.99 -8.11
C ASP A 131 -13.39 -8.28 -9.47
N ASP A 132 -14.37 -7.47 -9.86
CA ASP A 132 -14.34 -6.67 -11.08
C ASP A 132 -13.20 -5.64 -11.04
N THR A 133 -13.02 -4.97 -9.89
CA THR A 133 -11.94 -4.00 -9.67
C THR A 133 -10.57 -4.67 -9.81
N ILE A 134 -10.37 -5.84 -9.17
CA ILE A 134 -9.11 -6.59 -9.27
C ILE A 134 -8.86 -7.09 -10.69
N THR A 135 -9.90 -7.55 -11.38
CA THR A 135 -9.80 -8.01 -12.77
C THR A 135 -9.33 -6.88 -13.69
N ILE A 136 -9.89 -5.67 -13.55
CA ILE A 136 -9.47 -4.50 -14.33
C ILE A 136 -8.00 -4.15 -14.04
N LEU A 137 -7.63 -4.06 -12.76
CA LEU A 137 -6.26 -3.72 -12.36
C LEU A 137 -5.23 -4.74 -12.87
N GLN A 138 -5.54 -6.04 -12.79
CA GLN A 138 -4.66 -7.09 -13.30
C GLN A 138 -4.50 -7.02 -14.82
N ASN A 139 -5.61 -6.87 -15.55
CA ASN A 139 -5.58 -6.79 -17.02
C ASN A 139 -4.77 -5.59 -17.50
N HIS A 140 -4.96 -4.42 -16.89
CA HIS A 140 -4.17 -3.23 -17.21
C HIS A 140 -2.71 -3.39 -16.83
N SER A 141 -2.41 -3.97 -15.66
CA SER A 141 -1.03 -4.22 -15.23
C SER A 141 -0.32 -5.14 -16.22
N LYS A 142 -0.96 -6.23 -16.65
CA LYS A 142 -0.39 -7.14 -17.65
C LYS A 142 -0.16 -6.45 -18.99
N LEU A 143 -1.15 -5.69 -19.48
CA LEU A 143 -1.03 -4.95 -20.73
C LEU A 143 0.14 -3.96 -20.70
N ILE A 144 0.25 -3.17 -19.63
CA ILE A 144 1.33 -2.18 -19.47
C ILE A 144 2.68 -2.88 -19.36
N TYR A 145 2.76 -3.97 -18.58
CA TYR A 145 3.99 -4.77 -18.47
C TYR A 145 4.45 -5.28 -19.84
N ASP A 146 3.57 -5.96 -20.58
CA ASP A 146 3.86 -6.57 -21.89
C ASP A 146 4.25 -5.52 -22.96
N LEU A 147 3.82 -4.26 -22.80
CA LEU A 147 4.18 -3.15 -23.68
C LEU A 147 5.54 -2.55 -23.29
N ILE A 148 5.75 -2.26 -22.01
CA ILE A 148 6.97 -1.61 -21.53
C ILE A 148 8.17 -2.56 -21.57
N GLU A 149 7.98 -3.85 -21.29
CA GLU A 149 9.06 -4.86 -21.31
C GLU A 149 9.73 -4.97 -22.69
N LYS A 150 9.03 -4.59 -23.76
CA LYS A 150 9.55 -4.59 -25.13
C LYS A 150 10.39 -3.35 -25.47
N VAL A 151 10.36 -2.32 -24.64
CA VAL A 151 11.08 -1.06 -24.88
C VAL A 151 12.51 -1.22 -24.36
N PRO A 152 13.54 -1.17 -25.23
CA PRO A 152 14.93 -1.25 -24.80
C PRO A 152 15.26 -0.17 -23.78
N GLY A 153 15.96 -0.53 -22.72
CA GLY A 153 16.30 0.38 -21.62
C GLY A 153 15.25 0.53 -20.53
N LEU A 154 14.02 0.00 -20.70
CA LEU A 154 13.00 0.00 -19.64
C LEU A 154 12.80 -1.42 -19.09
N LYS A 155 12.73 -1.54 -17.75
CA LYS A 155 12.59 -2.81 -17.03
C LYS A 155 11.42 -2.72 -16.05
N PRO A 156 10.19 -3.03 -16.48
CA PRO A 156 9.03 -3.03 -15.60
C PRO A 156 9.09 -4.20 -14.61
N ILE A 157 8.57 -3.99 -13.39
CA ILE A 157 8.43 -5.05 -12.39
C ILE A 157 6.95 -5.39 -12.27
N MET A 158 6.55 -6.61 -12.63
CA MET A 158 5.14 -7.03 -12.61
C MET A 158 4.58 -6.93 -11.17
N PRO A 159 3.53 -6.13 -10.93
CA PRO A 159 2.92 -6.02 -9.62
C PRO A 159 2.04 -7.23 -9.31
N ASP A 160 1.96 -7.54 -8.02
CA ASP A 160 1.14 -8.61 -7.46
C ASP A 160 -0.18 -8.08 -6.86
N GLY A 161 -0.34 -6.75 -6.77
CA GLY A 161 -1.51 -6.08 -6.22
C GLY A 161 -1.38 -4.56 -6.23
N ALA A 162 -2.16 -3.89 -5.36
CA ALA A 162 -2.30 -2.44 -5.29
C ALA A 162 -2.72 -1.82 -6.65
N MET A 163 -2.17 -0.66 -7.00
CA MET A 163 -2.57 0.13 -8.18
C MET A 163 -1.36 0.71 -8.95
N TYR A 164 -0.15 0.23 -8.70
CA TYR A 164 1.08 0.83 -9.21
C TYR A 164 2.04 -0.24 -9.75
N MET A 165 2.93 0.20 -10.64
CA MET A 165 4.01 -0.60 -11.20
C MET A 165 5.26 0.26 -11.23
N MET A 166 6.37 -0.25 -10.70
CA MET A 166 7.67 0.38 -10.86
C MET A 166 8.31 -0.03 -12.17
N VAL A 167 8.94 0.93 -12.84
CA VAL A 167 9.72 0.70 -14.06
C VAL A 167 11.12 1.24 -13.81
N CYS A 168 12.11 0.34 -13.88
CA CYS A 168 13.50 0.74 -13.80
C CYS A 168 13.95 1.28 -15.17
N ILE A 169 14.56 2.47 -15.18
CA ILE A 169 15.13 3.11 -16.36
C ILE A 169 16.64 2.83 -16.36
N ASP A 170 17.12 2.16 -17.40
CA ASP A 170 18.52 1.94 -17.67
C ASP A 170 19.12 3.17 -18.37
N LEU A 171 19.58 4.15 -17.60
CA LEU A 171 20.07 5.44 -18.12
C LEU A 171 21.27 5.28 -19.07
N GLU A 172 22.02 4.18 -19.01
CA GLU A 172 23.10 3.91 -19.98
C GLU A 172 22.54 3.71 -21.40
N SER A 173 21.30 3.25 -21.51
CA SER A 173 20.59 3.11 -22.79
C SER A 173 20.02 4.43 -23.32
N PHE A 174 20.03 5.50 -22.52
CA PHE A 174 19.48 6.82 -22.86
C PHE A 174 20.46 7.95 -22.49
N PRO A 175 21.60 8.06 -23.20
CA PRO A 175 22.67 9.00 -22.86
C PRO A 175 22.27 10.49 -22.97
N GLU A 176 21.15 10.80 -23.63
CA GLU A 176 20.58 12.14 -23.72
C GLU A 176 19.99 12.66 -22.41
N PHE A 177 19.66 11.76 -21.46
CA PHE A 177 19.08 12.13 -20.18
C PHE A 177 20.10 11.99 -19.05
N ASN A 178 20.18 13.03 -18.22
CA ASN A 178 21.17 13.06 -17.13
C ASN A 178 20.68 12.35 -15.86
N SER A 179 19.37 12.13 -15.74
CA SER A 179 18.73 11.48 -14.59
C SER A 179 17.33 10.96 -14.93
N GLU A 180 16.74 10.15 -14.05
CA GLU A 180 15.34 9.69 -14.18
C GLU A 180 14.35 10.86 -14.17
N VAL A 181 14.61 11.91 -13.38
CA VAL A 181 13.77 13.12 -13.33
C VAL A 181 13.82 13.85 -14.67
N ASP A 182 14.99 13.90 -15.30
CA ASP A 182 15.17 14.50 -16.63
C ASP A 182 14.43 13.70 -17.70
N PHE A 183 14.52 12.37 -17.67
CA PHE A 183 13.78 11.45 -18.53
C PHE A 183 12.26 11.70 -18.42
N VAL A 184 11.72 11.67 -17.20
CA VAL A 184 10.28 11.85 -16.95
C VAL A 184 9.80 13.24 -17.35
N ARG A 185 10.64 14.27 -17.18
CA ARG A 185 10.32 15.63 -17.62
C ARG A 185 10.21 15.72 -19.14
N HIS A 186 11.14 15.12 -19.89
CA HIS A 186 11.07 15.11 -21.35
C HIS A 186 9.87 14.31 -21.84
N LEU A 187 9.59 13.15 -21.22
CA LEU A 187 8.39 12.37 -21.51
C LEU A 187 7.09 13.19 -21.33
N LEU A 188 7.02 14.02 -20.29
CA LEU A 188 5.90 14.94 -20.10
C LEU A 188 5.85 16.04 -21.17
N MET A 189 6.99 16.66 -21.49
CA MET A 189 7.04 17.80 -22.40
C MET A 189 6.82 17.41 -23.86
N GLU A 190 7.32 16.26 -24.28
CA GLU A 190 7.32 15.80 -25.66
C GLU A 190 6.08 14.94 -25.97
N GLU A 191 5.73 14.02 -25.06
CA GLU A 191 4.66 13.04 -25.29
C GLU A 191 3.40 13.31 -24.44
N SER A 192 3.40 14.33 -23.59
CA SER A 192 2.29 14.64 -22.66
C SER A 192 1.94 13.48 -21.72
N VAL A 193 2.91 12.61 -21.43
CA VAL A 193 2.75 11.47 -20.52
C VAL A 193 3.43 11.80 -19.20
N PHE A 194 2.64 11.86 -18.13
CA PHE A 194 3.15 12.10 -16.78
C PHE A 194 3.39 10.79 -16.04
N CYS A 195 4.64 10.57 -15.63
CA CYS A 195 5.04 9.52 -14.69
C CYS A 195 5.62 10.17 -13.42
N LEU A 196 5.69 9.43 -12.32
CA LEU A 196 6.37 9.89 -11.10
C LEU A 196 7.80 9.33 -11.07
N PRO A 197 8.83 10.17 -10.86
CA PRO A 197 10.20 9.70 -10.63
C PRO A 197 10.29 8.86 -9.35
N GLY A 198 11.21 7.89 -9.32
CA GLY A 198 11.43 7.03 -8.17
C GLY A 198 11.97 7.77 -6.94
N GLU A 199 12.76 8.83 -7.15
CA GLU A 199 13.31 9.67 -6.08
C GLU A 199 12.25 10.34 -5.20
N VAL A 200 11.06 10.60 -5.76
CA VAL A 200 9.94 11.26 -5.06
C VAL A 200 8.83 10.29 -4.65
N SER A 201 9.00 8.99 -4.91
CA SER A 201 8.02 7.93 -4.64
C SER A 201 8.32 7.18 -3.34
#